data_AF-A0A953RE78-F1
#
_entry.id   AF-A0A953RE78-F1
#
_cell.length_a   1.000
_cell.length_b   1.000
_cell.length_c   1.000
_cell.angle_alpha   90.00
_cell.angle_beta   90.00
_cell.angle_gamma   90.00
#
_symmetry.space_group_name_H-M   'P 1'
#
loop_
_entity.id
_entity.type
_entity.pdbx_description
1 polymer ?
#
loop_
_entity_poly.entity_id
_entity_poly.type
_entity_poly.pdbx_seq_one_letter_code
_entity_poly.pdbx_strand_id
1 'polypeptide(L)'
;MVHVFSSLRASTQPIQVTTRKPSLTAKDTSADSGAADFRALFTNKTPATATPGNPPAPSPAPTAESVFGPNPWITNPTGVGPNGLTYSYNPYYFATPQTAAKVAQMVGGTVIQSNQFTPTGGAFFQQQPNQMVQLPDGRIINPGLVASFYNHGYSQSYIDTMIANEIRST
;
A
#
# COMPACT_ATOMS: atom_id res chain seq x y z
N MET A 1 4.21 -62.80 -6.32
CA MET A 1 3.66 -62.66 -4.97
C MET A 1 2.66 -61.51 -5.02
N VAL A 2 1.35 -61.77 -5.16
CA VAL A 2 0.38 -62.09 -4.08
C VAL A 2 -0.22 -60.81 -3.47
N HIS A 3 -1.53 -60.65 -3.69
CA HIS A 3 -2.57 -59.90 -2.97
C HIS A 3 -2.73 -58.37 -3.06
N VAL A 4 -3.97 -58.04 -3.46
CA VAL A 4 -4.77 -56.82 -3.36
C VAL A 4 -5.06 -56.49 -1.90
N PHE A 5 -5.09 -55.21 -1.51
CA PHE A 5 -5.97 -54.74 -0.41
C PHE A 5 -6.46 -53.30 -0.66
N SER A 6 -7.76 -53.19 -0.91
CA SER A 6 -8.58 -52.00 -0.69
C SER A 6 -8.76 -51.73 0.82
N SER A 7 -8.90 -50.47 1.22
CA SER A 7 -9.86 -50.03 2.25
C SER A 7 -9.93 -48.51 2.39
N LEU A 8 -11.13 -47.96 2.16
CA LEU A 8 -11.58 -46.69 2.72
C LEU A 8 -11.66 -46.81 4.26
N ARG A 9 -11.43 -45.71 4.99
CA ARG A 9 -12.28 -45.28 6.13
C ARG A 9 -11.88 -43.92 6.68
N ALA A 10 -12.88 -43.04 6.77
CA ALA A 10 -12.88 -41.84 7.60
C ALA A 10 -12.85 -42.23 9.09
N SER A 11 -12.22 -41.40 9.93
CA SER A 11 -12.38 -41.49 11.38
C SER A 11 -12.58 -40.10 11.98
N THR A 12 -13.85 -39.84 12.29
CA THR A 12 -14.37 -38.75 13.12
C THR A 12 -13.82 -38.89 14.54
N GLN A 13 -13.17 -37.85 15.06
CA GLN A 13 -12.80 -37.78 16.48
C GLN A 13 -13.95 -37.17 17.30
N PRO A 14 -14.40 -37.82 18.39
CA PRO A 14 -15.34 -37.19 19.33
C PRO A 14 -14.63 -36.28 20.35
N ILE A 15 -15.17 -35.08 20.54
CA ILE A 15 -14.76 -34.12 21.59
C ILE A 15 -15.31 -34.60 22.94
N GLN A 16 -14.43 -34.85 23.92
CA GLN A 16 -14.81 -35.15 25.29
C GLN A 16 -14.90 -33.87 26.14
N VAL A 17 -16.11 -33.56 26.59
CA VAL A 17 -16.43 -32.50 27.56
C VAL A 17 -16.15 -33.02 28.97
N THR A 18 -15.19 -32.42 29.69
CA THR A 18 -14.94 -32.72 31.11
C THR A 18 -15.64 -31.68 31.99
N THR A 19 -16.65 -32.12 32.73
CA THR A 19 -17.32 -31.36 33.79
C THR A 19 -16.58 -31.56 35.12
N ARG A 20 -16.10 -30.48 35.75
CA ARG A 20 -15.65 -30.50 37.16
C ARG A 20 -16.60 -29.67 38.02
N LYS A 21 -17.15 -30.34 39.04
CA LYS A 21 -18.04 -29.82 40.09
C LYS A 21 -17.18 -29.23 41.22
N PRO A 22 -17.45 -28.03 41.74
CA PRO A 22 -16.71 -27.46 42.87
C PRO A 22 -17.22 -27.99 44.22
N SER A 23 -16.29 -28.22 45.16
CA SER A 23 -16.58 -28.46 46.58
C SER A 23 -15.93 -27.35 47.41
N LEU A 24 -16.73 -26.74 48.29
CA LEU A 24 -16.41 -25.54 49.06
C LEU A 24 -15.74 -25.90 50.40
N THR A 25 -14.72 -25.13 50.80
CA THR A 25 -14.53 -24.75 52.22
C THR A 25 -13.82 -23.40 52.28
N ALA A 26 -14.48 -22.45 52.94
CA ALA A 26 -14.17 -21.02 52.96
C ALA A 26 -13.09 -20.65 53.99
N LYS A 27 -12.33 -19.60 53.70
CA LYS A 27 -11.76 -18.70 54.71
C LYS A 27 -12.00 -17.27 54.26
N ASP A 28 -12.76 -16.55 55.09
CA ASP A 28 -13.22 -15.17 54.91
C ASP A 28 -12.10 -14.18 54.56
N THR A 29 -12.38 -13.34 53.56
CA THR A 29 -12.15 -11.89 53.66
C THR A 29 -13.20 -11.22 52.78
N SER A 30 -14.18 -10.56 53.41
CA SER A 30 -15.14 -9.71 52.75
C SER A 30 -14.43 -8.50 52.13
N ALA A 31 -14.66 -8.26 50.84
CA ALA A 31 -14.73 -6.90 50.30
C ALA A 31 -15.60 -6.95 49.04
N ASP A 32 -16.84 -6.56 49.25
CA ASP A 32 -17.95 -6.34 48.32
C ASP A 32 -17.57 -5.33 47.21
N SER A 33 -16.70 -5.75 46.29
CA SER A 33 -16.25 -4.93 45.15
C SER A 33 -17.24 -4.97 43.99
N GLY A 34 -17.83 -6.14 43.72
CA GLY A 34 -18.74 -6.33 42.59
C GLY A 34 -20.05 -5.54 42.69
N ALA A 35 -20.64 -5.40 43.89
CA ALA A 35 -21.89 -4.66 44.04
C ALA A 35 -21.68 -3.14 43.92
N ALA A 36 -20.55 -2.62 44.40
CA ALA A 36 -20.18 -1.21 44.25
C ALA A 36 -19.96 -0.85 42.77
N ASP A 37 -19.26 -1.72 42.04
CA ASP A 37 -18.99 -1.53 40.61
C ASP A 37 -20.27 -1.60 39.76
N PHE A 38 -21.20 -2.50 40.09
CA PHE A 38 -22.48 -2.57 39.39
C PHE A 38 -23.36 -1.34 39.67
N ARG A 39 -23.37 -0.82 40.91
CA ARG A 39 -24.10 0.40 41.24
C ARG A 39 -23.54 1.64 40.54
N ALA A 40 -22.25 1.65 40.23
CA ALA A 40 -21.63 2.73 39.46
C ALA A 40 -22.19 2.83 38.02
N LEU A 41 -22.70 1.73 37.45
CA LEU A 41 -23.33 1.72 36.11
C LEU A 41 -24.70 2.42 36.08
N PHE A 42 -25.39 2.51 37.23
CA PHE A 42 -26.72 3.14 37.34
C PHE A 42 -26.68 4.49 38.06
N THR A 43 -25.50 4.91 38.50
CA THR A 43 -25.33 6.25 39.05
C THR A 43 -25.06 7.17 37.87
N ASN A 44 -26.08 7.94 37.45
CA ASN A 44 -25.93 8.99 36.45
C ASN A 44 -24.90 10.02 36.94
N LYS A 45 -23.63 9.79 36.67
CA LYS A 45 -22.61 10.84 36.65
C LYS A 45 -23.01 11.73 35.49
N THR A 46 -23.52 12.92 35.78
CA THR A 46 -23.71 13.97 34.78
C THR A 46 -22.42 14.07 33.97
N PRO A 47 -22.44 13.78 32.66
CA PRO A 47 -21.25 13.94 31.85
C PRO A 47 -20.78 15.38 32.01
N ALA A 48 -19.53 15.57 32.42
CA ALA A 48 -18.89 16.85 32.20
C ALA A 48 -19.03 17.13 30.70
N THR A 49 -19.60 18.28 30.35
CA THR A 49 -19.79 18.68 28.97
C THR A 49 -18.40 18.80 28.35
N ALA A 50 -17.96 17.75 27.64
CA ALA A 50 -16.79 17.84 26.79
C ALA A 50 -17.12 18.92 25.75
N THR A 51 -16.40 20.04 25.80
CA THR A 51 -16.41 21.02 24.73
C THR A 51 -16.11 20.25 23.45
N PRO A 52 -16.90 20.38 22.36
CA PRO A 52 -16.56 19.76 21.10
C PRO A 52 -15.15 20.19 20.74
N GLY A 53 -14.21 19.26 20.78
CA GLY A 53 -12.87 19.51 20.27
C GLY A 53 -13.03 19.93 18.82
N ASN A 54 -12.42 21.06 18.46
CA ASN A 54 -12.42 21.51 17.07
C ASN A 54 -11.95 20.33 16.20
N PRO A 55 -12.65 20.01 15.09
CA PRO A 55 -12.21 18.95 14.20
C PRO A 55 -10.73 19.16 13.85
N PRO A 56 -9.92 18.08 13.75
CA PRO A 56 -8.54 18.21 13.30
C PRO A 56 -8.52 19.02 12.00
N ALA A 57 -7.58 19.96 11.90
CA ALA A 57 -7.39 20.68 10.65
C ALA A 57 -7.17 19.66 9.51
N PRO A 58 -7.72 19.89 8.31
CA PRO A 58 -7.49 19.00 7.19
C PRO A 58 -5.99 18.81 6.96
N SER A 59 -5.54 17.56 6.87
CA SER A 59 -4.15 17.29 6.49
C SER A 59 -3.87 17.91 5.12
N PRO A 60 -2.73 18.60 4.94
CA PRO A 60 -2.38 19.17 3.64
C PRO A 60 -2.27 18.07 2.58
N ALA A 61 -2.62 18.42 1.33
CA ALA A 61 -2.47 17.51 0.20
C ALA A 61 -0.98 17.10 0.05
N PRO A 62 -0.69 15.81 -0.19
CA PRO A 62 0.68 15.36 -0.39
C PRO A 62 1.25 15.97 -1.67
N THR A 63 2.50 16.41 -1.61
CA THR A 63 3.24 16.94 -2.76
C THR A 63 4.23 15.92 -3.30
N ALA A 64 4.60 16.02 -4.57
CA ALA A 64 5.59 15.11 -5.15
C ALA A 64 6.94 15.19 -4.39
N GLU A 65 7.35 16.41 -4.02
CA GLU A 65 8.55 16.62 -3.21
C GLU A 65 8.47 15.93 -1.84
N SER A 66 7.32 16.00 -1.16
CA SER A 66 7.14 15.36 0.15
C SER A 66 7.22 13.82 0.09
N VAL A 67 6.83 13.22 -1.03
CA VAL A 67 6.76 11.76 -1.20
C VAL A 67 8.03 11.18 -1.82
N PHE A 68 8.62 11.91 -2.77
CA PHE A 68 9.72 11.41 -3.62
C PHE A 68 11.04 12.19 -3.46
N GLY A 69 11.04 13.33 -2.76
CA GLY A 69 12.19 14.20 -2.59
C GLY A 69 12.29 15.33 -3.62
N PRO A 70 13.32 16.19 -3.52
CA PRO A 70 13.38 17.50 -4.20
C PRO A 70 13.46 17.48 -5.72
N ASN A 71 13.72 16.33 -6.36
CA ASN A 71 13.81 16.21 -7.82
C ASN A 71 13.30 14.84 -8.29
N PRO A 72 11.98 14.64 -8.44
CA PRO A 72 11.47 13.32 -8.77
C PRO A 72 11.60 12.94 -10.26
N TRP A 73 11.91 13.91 -11.12
CA TRP A 73 12.13 13.71 -12.56
C TRP A 73 13.54 14.10 -12.98
N ILE A 74 14.03 13.47 -14.05
CA ILE A 74 15.18 13.93 -14.81
C ILE A 74 14.80 15.25 -15.46
N THR A 75 15.59 16.32 -15.24
CA THR A 75 15.25 17.67 -15.69
C THR A 75 15.26 17.83 -17.21
N ASN A 76 16.23 17.22 -17.90
CA ASN A 76 16.46 17.39 -19.34
C ASN A 76 16.69 16.04 -20.04
N PRO A 77 15.67 15.15 -20.12
CA PRO A 77 15.79 13.92 -20.87
C PRO A 77 15.87 14.23 -22.37
N THR A 78 16.74 13.53 -23.08
CA THR A 78 17.03 13.82 -24.48
C THR A 78 17.13 12.55 -25.32
N GLY A 79 16.96 12.71 -26.63
CA GLY A 79 17.23 11.70 -27.64
C GLY A 79 18.03 12.29 -28.79
N VAL A 80 18.52 11.42 -29.67
CA VAL A 80 19.32 11.80 -30.83
C VAL A 80 18.71 11.17 -32.08
N GLY A 81 18.59 11.97 -33.13
CA GLY A 81 18.09 11.54 -34.43
C GLY A 81 19.20 11.08 -35.39
N PRO A 82 18.84 10.59 -36.58
CA PRO A 82 19.81 10.06 -37.56
C PRO A 82 20.81 11.10 -38.08
N ASN A 83 20.48 12.39 -37.98
CA ASN A 83 21.35 13.50 -38.36
C ASN A 83 22.27 13.95 -37.22
N GLY A 84 22.28 13.24 -36.08
CA GLY A 84 23.06 13.61 -34.89
C GLY A 84 22.49 14.77 -34.08
N LEU A 85 21.35 15.34 -34.49
CA LEU A 85 20.71 16.40 -33.72
C LEU A 85 20.01 15.84 -32.48
N THR A 86 20.09 16.59 -31.39
CA THR A 86 19.44 16.26 -30.12
C THR A 86 18.04 16.88 -30.05
N TYR A 87 17.09 16.15 -29.48
CA TYR A 87 15.75 16.63 -29.16
C TYR A 87 15.42 16.32 -27.69
N SER A 88 14.50 17.10 -27.12
CA SER A 88 14.10 16.99 -25.71
C SER A 88 12.84 16.14 -25.56
N TYR A 89 12.76 15.40 -24.46
CA TYR A 89 11.54 14.73 -24.04
C TYR A 89 10.85 15.49 -22.90
N ASN A 90 9.58 15.14 -22.65
CA ASN A 90 8.87 15.61 -21.47
C ASN A 90 9.45 14.95 -20.19
N PRO A 91 9.98 15.72 -19.21
CA PRO A 91 10.51 15.21 -17.94
C PRO A 91 9.56 14.28 -17.18
N TYR A 92 8.25 14.49 -17.28
CA TYR A 92 7.26 13.71 -16.52
C TYR A 92 7.28 12.20 -16.83
N TYR A 93 7.88 11.76 -17.94
CA TYR A 93 8.04 10.34 -18.26
C TYR A 93 9.38 9.73 -17.80
N PHE A 94 10.25 10.55 -17.21
CA PHE A 94 11.60 10.18 -16.84
C PHE A 94 11.79 10.39 -15.34
N ALA A 95 11.24 9.48 -14.55
CA ALA A 95 11.51 9.45 -13.11
C ALA A 95 13.01 9.26 -12.82
N THR A 96 13.48 9.84 -11.72
CA THR A 96 14.79 9.47 -11.18
C THR A 96 14.77 8.03 -10.67
N PRO A 97 15.94 7.37 -10.54
CA PRO A 97 16.01 6.02 -9.95
C PRO A 97 15.38 5.93 -8.56
N GLN A 98 15.54 6.97 -7.73
CA GLN A 98 14.95 7.05 -6.40
C GLN A 98 13.41 7.09 -6.47
N THR A 99 12.85 7.92 -7.34
CA THR A 99 11.40 8.00 -7.55
C THR A 99 10.84 6.69 -8.07
N ALA A 100 11.50 6.05 -9.05
CA ALA A 100 11.08 4.76 -9.57
C ALA A 100 11.09 3.67 -8.50
N ALA A 101 12.14 3.61 -7.67
CA ALA A 101 12.22 2.67 -6.56
C ALA A 101 11.10 2.89 -5.53
N LYS A 102 10.78 4.15 -5.23
CA LYS A 102 9.68 4.48 -4.31
C LYS A 102 8.32 4.06 -4.87
N VAL A 103 8.06 4.31 -6.16
CA VAL A 103 6.83 3.86 -6.81
C VAL A 103 6.76 2.33 -6.85
N ALA A 104 7.87 1.65 -7.14
CA ALA A 104 7.93 0.18 -7.12
C ALA A 104 7.50 -0.39 -5.76
N GLN A 105 7.95 0.22 -4.66
CA GLN A 105 7.51 -0.15 -3.30
C GLN A 105 6.02 0.10 -3.08
N MET A 106 5.46 1.19 -3.62
CA MET A 106 4.05 1.53 -3.45
C MET A 106 3.12 0.55 -4.18
N VAL A 107 3.51 0.11 -5.37
CA VAL A 107 2.65 -0.73 -6.25
C VAL A 107 3.00 -2.22 -6.21
N GLY A 108 4.07 -2.60 -5.50
CA GLY A 108 4.53 -3.99 -5.41
C GLY A 108 5.21 -4.50 -6.69
N GLY A 109 5.94 -3.65 -7.40
CA GLY A 109 6.63 -3.98 -8.65
C GLY A 109 8.16 -3.96 -8.55
N THR A 110 8.82 -4.11 -9.69
CA THR A 110 10.28 -4.05 -9.85
C THR A 110 10.66 -2.98 -10.85
N VAL A 111 11.74 -2.23 -10.58
CA VAL A 111 12.22 -1.22 -11.52
C VAL A 111 12.96 -1.89 -12.66
N ILE A 112 12.59 -1.54 -13.89
CA ILE A 112 13.28 -1.96 -15.12
C ILE A 112 13.65 -0.72 -15.93
N GLN A 113 14.70 -0.82 -16.73
CA GLN A 113 15.09 0.23 -17.66
C GLN A 113 14.59 -0.10 -19.06
N SER A 114 13.96 0.86 -19.72
CA SER A 114 13.44 0.66 -21.07
C SER A 114 13.41 1.95 -21.88
N ASN A 115 13.62 1.84 -23.19
CA ASN A 115 13.53 2.96 -24.12
C ASN A 115 12.10 3.02 -24.70
N GLN A 116 11.17 3.62 -23.96
CA GLN A 116 9.74 3.57 -24.27
C GLN A 116 9.32 4.42 -25.49
N PHE A 117 10.17 5.34 -25.92
CA PHE A 117 9.88 6.29 -26.99
C PHE A 117 10.67 6.04 -28.28
N THR A 118 11.59 5.09 -28.26
CA THR A 118 12.39 4.77 -29.45
C THR A 118 12.38 3.26 -29.68
N PRO A 119 11.96 2.81 -30.88
CA PRO A 119 11.98 1.39 -31.20
C PRO A 119 13.41 0.87 -31.25
N THR A 120 13.60 -0.38 -30.82
CA THR A 120 14.88 -1.09 -30.91
C THR A 120 15.35 -1.13 -32.37
N GLY A 121 16.58 -0.67 -32.64
CA GLY A 121 17.14 -0.64 -33.99
C GLY A 121 16.62 0.49 -34.89
N GLY A 122 15.85 1.43 -34.34
CA GLY A 122 15.40 2.63 -35.06
C GLY A 122 16.51 3.66 -35.27
N ALA A 123 16.24 4.62 -36.17
CA ALA A 123 17.13 5.75 -36.47
C ALA A 123 17.21 6.80 -35.34
N PHE A 124 16.31 6.72 -34.36
CA PHE A 124 16.23 7.58 -33.20
C PHE A 124 16.58 6.78 -31.96
N PHE A 125 17.35 7.35 -31.03
CA PHE A 125 17.70 6.70 -29.78
C PHE A 125 17.57 7.63 -28.59
N GLN A 126 17.04 7.10 -27.49
CA GLN A 126 17.04 7.76 -26.20
C GLN A 126 18.45 7.79 -25.61
N GLN A 127 18.86 8.93 -25.06
CA GLN A 127 20.13 9.03 -24.33
C GLN A 127 19.99 8.59 -22.86
N GLN A 128 18.78 8.71 -22.30
CA GLN A 128 18.44 8.20 -20.98
C GLN A 128 17.30 7.18 -21.13
N PRO A 129 17.40 5.99 -20.50
CA PRO A 129 16.27 5.07 -20.45
C PRO A 129 15.18 5.62 -19.51
N ASN A 130 13.94 5.23 -19.77
CA ASN A 130 12.87 5.37 -18.79
C ASN A 130 13.08 4.34 -17.66
N GLN A 131 13.07 4.80 -16.41
CA GLN A 131 12.94 3.92 -15.26
C GLN A 131 11.48 3.53 -15.14
N MET A 132 11.10 2.34 -15.62
CA MET A 132 9.74 1.84 -15.59
C MET A 132 9.56 0.90 -14.39
N VAL A 133 8.30 0.66 -13.98
CA VAL A 133 8.01 -0.36 -12.96
C VAL A 133 7.21 -1.48 -13.59
N GLN A 134 7.78 -2.69 -13.57
CA GLN A 134 7.10 -3.92 -13.96
C GLN A 134 6.40 -4.55 -12.76
N LEU A 135 5.10 -4.74 -12.89
CA LEU A 135 4.24 -5.40 -11.91
C LEU A 135 4.39 -6.92 -11.98
N PRO A 136 3.97 -7.68 -10.95
CA PRO A 136 4.07 -9.14 -10.92
C PRO A 136 3.31 -9.86 -12.05
N ASP A 137 2.28 -9.22 -12.61
CA ASP A 137 1.52 -9.72 -13.77
C ASP A 137 2.17 -9.38 -15.12
N GLY A 138 3.36 -8.76 -15.11
CA GLY A 138 4.16 -8.43 -16.28
C GLY A 138 3.87 -7.06 -16.88
N ARG A 139 2.84 -6.36 -16.41
CA ARG A 139 2.46 -5.03 -16.89
C ARG A 139 3.48 -3.99 -16.48
N ILE A 140 3.59 -2.91 -17.24
CA ILE A 140 4.63 -1.90 -17.06
C ILE A 140 3.98 -0.53 -16.90
N ILE A 141 4.22 0.14 -15.78
CA ILE A 141 3.75 1.50 -15.50
C ILE A 141 4.89 2.51 -15.54
N ASN A 142 4.59 3.78 -15.83
CA ASN A 142 5.58 4.86 -15.80
C ASN A 142 5.59 5.56 -14.42
N PRO A 143 6.65 5.42 -13.61
CA PRO A 143 6.76 6.03 -12.29
C PRO A 143 6.77 7.56 -12.31
N GLY A 144 7.21 8.16 -13.42
CA GLY A 144 7.19 9.61 -13.57
C GLY A 144 5.77 10.15 -13.68
N LEU A 145 4.87 9.41 -14.36
CA LEU A 145 3.45 9.74 -14.40
C LEU A 145 2.78 9.54 -13.05
N VAL A 146 3.09 8.44 -12.35
CA VAL A 146 2.61 8.21 -10.98
C VAL A 146 3.02 9.36 -10.05
N ALA A 147 4.28 9.80 -10.13
CA ALA A 147 4.74 10.94 -9.34
C ALA A 147 4.00 12.24 -9.69
N SER A 148 3.56 12.41 -10.95
CA SER A 148 2.89 13.63 -11.41
C SER A 148 1.53 13.83 -10.74
N PHE A 149 0.86 12.76 -10.31
CA PHE A 149 -0.41 12.83 -9.57
C PHE A 149 -0.33 13.69 -8.31
N TYR A 150 0.86 13.79 -7.70
CA TYR A 150 1.11 14.58 -6.49
C TYR A 150 1.36 16.07 -6.76
N ASN A 151 1.43 16.52 -8.02
CA ASN A 151 1.60 17.94 -8.37
C ASN A 151 0.27 18.72 -8.46
N HIS A 152 -0.86 18.08 -8.19
CA HIS A 152 -2.19 18.64 -8.48
C HIS A 152 -2.96 19.09 -7.23
N GLY A 153 -2.39 18.90 -6.03
CA GLY A 153 -3.07 19.23 -4.77
C GLY A 153 -4.25 18.29 -4.45
N TYR A 154 -4.29 17.12 -5.04
CA TYR A 154 -5.33 16.12 -4.81
C TYR A 154 -5.20 15.47 -3.42
N SER A 155 -6.34 15.00 -2.89
CA SER A 155 -6.32 14.16 -1.69
C SER A 155 -5.61 12.83 -1.95
N GLN A 156 -5.04 12.23 -0.91
CA GLN A 156 -4.41 10.92 -1.01
C GLN A 156 -5.35 9.87 -1.59
N SER A 157 -6.62 9.85 -1.15
CA SER A 157 -7.63 8.90 -1.67
C SER A 157 -7.89 9.03 -3.18
N TYR A 158 -7.83 10.26 -3.71
CA TYR A 158 -7.99 10.47 -5.14
C TYR A 158 -6.73 10.05 -5.90
N ILE A 159 -5.55 10.32 -5.35
CA ILE A 159 -4.27 9.84 -5.90
C ILE A 159 -4.23 8.31 -5.93
N ASP A 160 -4.66 7.63 -4.86
CA ASP A 160 -4.74 6.17 -4.80
C ASP A 160 -5.65 5.62 -5.90
N THR A 161 -6.76 6.32 -6.19
CA THR A 161 -7.66 5.96 -7.30
C THR A 161 -6.97 6.11 -8.66
N MET A 162 -6.21 7.19 -8.87
CA MET A 162 -5.47 7.39 -10.12
C MET A 162 -4.35 6.35 -10.28
N ILE A 163 -3.64 6.01 -9.21
CA ILE A 163 -2.62 4.95 -9.21
C ILE A 163 -3.27 3.61 -9.55
N ALA A 164 -4.41 3.28 -8.93
CA ALA A 164 -5.14 2.06 -9.24
C ALA A 164 -5.60 2.02 -10.71
N ASN A 165 -6.02 3.16 -11.28
CA ASN A 165 -6.42 3.25 -12.69
C ASN A 165 -5.22 3.11 -13.65
N GLU A 166 -4.07 3.70 -13.31
CA GLU A 166 -2.82 3.55 -14.06
C GLU A 166 -2.38 2.08 -14.10
N ILE A 167 -2.40 1.43 -12.92
CA ILE A 167 -2.15 0.00 -12.79
C ILE A 167 -3.16 -0.82 -13.59
N ARG A 168 -4.39 -0.36 -13.81
CA ARG A 168 -5.44 -1.08 -14.55
C ARG A 168 -5.46 -0.80 -16.05
N SER A 169 -4.80 0.24 -16.54
CA SER A 169 -4.89 0.67 -17.95
C SER A 169 -3.65 0.40 -18.81
N THR A 170 -2.58 -0.14 -18.22
CA THR A 170 -1.29 -0.45 -18.88
C THR A 170 -1.19 -1.87 -19.43
#